data_AF-C6TD58-F1
#
_entry.id   AF-C6TD58-F1
#
_cell.length_a   1.000
_cell.length_b   1.000
_cell.length_c   1.000
_cell.angle_alpha   90.00
_cell.angle_beta   90.00
_cell.angle_gamma   90.00
#
_symmetry.space_group_name_H-M   'P 1'
#
loop_
_entity.id
_entity.type
_entity.pdbx_description
1 polymer ?
#
loop_
_entity_poly.entity_id
_entity_poly.type
_entity_poly.pdbx_seq_one_letter_code
_entity_poly.pdbx_strand_id
1 'polypeptide(L)'
;MASSIQCSVWVPSLPNTNTIRFLSVNPNSVTFSSSSLTRIRASSSSPTVEEAAMNIDNLRRFINLNSGKWNGSFYQFDSCGNMLQQLSTKLSASSYGEDELMSLIQTLYIKQPSSSTSISGDDNDAEWAEYKIKETNMFTVDKYQQIGFFPSEKAFALRYQTAGMLETVLRQGVLGEDDTGEESPRNLKLPSRRPSVVCENCLYSLERDMRARAFHILEPKAL
;
A
#
# COMPACT_ATOMS: atom_id res chain seq x y z
N MET A 1 4.54 -15.17 22.15
CA MET A 1 3.57 -14.06 21.99
C MET A 1 3.78 -13.49 20.61
N ALA A 2 2.87 -13.76 19.68
CA ALA A 2 3.08 -13.44 18.26
C ALA A 2 2.50 -12.06 17.94
N SER A 3 3.36 -11.08 17.71
CA SER A 3 2.99 -9.91 16.91
C SER A 3 2.74 -10.39 15.48
N SER A 4 1.47 -10.50 15.08
CA SER A 4 1.13 -10.81 13.68
C SER A 4 1.35 -9.56 12.85
N ILE A 5 2.48 -9.47 12.15
CA ILE A 5 2.64 -8.49 11.07
C ILE A 5 1.78 -8.99 9.91
N GLN A 6 0.67 -8.30 9.64
CA GLN A 6 -0.07 -8.53 8.42
C GLN A 6 0.50 -7.60 7.36
N CYS A 7 1.18 -8.20 6.38
CA CYS A 7 1.64 -7.49 5.20
C CYS A 7 0.57 -7.61 4.13
N SER A 8 0.07 -6.48 3.62
CA SER A 8 -0.63 -6.47 2.34
C SER A 8 0.18 -5.72 1.31
N VAL A 9 0.45 -6.37 0.18
CA VAL A 9 1.21 -5.77 -0.92
C VAL A 9 0.25 -5.51 -2.08
N TRP A 10 0.39 -4.35 -2.71
CA TRP A 10 -0.25 -4.03 -3.97
C TRP A 10 0.79 -4.15 -5.08
N VAL A 11 0.58 -5.05 -6.04
CA VAL A 11 1.48 -5.26 -7.19
C VAL A 11 0.63 -5.21 -8.47
N PRO A 12 1.10 -4.66 -9.60
CA PRO A 12 0.36 -4.77 -10.87
C PRO A 12 0.18 -6.22 -11.29
N SER A 13 -0.90 -6.51 -12.00
CA SER A 13 -1.15 -7.81 -12.62
C SER A 13 -0.08 -8.11 -13.69
N LEU A 14 0.75 -9.14 -13.48
CA LEU A 14 1.67 -9.63 -14.52
C LEU A 14 0.93 -10.50 -15.54
N PRO A 15 1.28 -10.45 -16.84
CA PRO A 15 0.89 -11.49 -17.77
C PRO A 15 1.55 -12.82 -17.40
N ASN A 16 0.75 -13.89 -17.46
CA ASN A 16 1.07 -15.25 -17.05
C ASN A 16 2.43 -15.71 -17.58
N THR A 17 3.45 -15.67 -16.72
CA THR A 17 4.76 -16.27 -16.96
C THR A 17 5.15 -17.00 -15.69
N ASN A 18 5.04 -18.33 -15.75
CA ASN A 18 5.64 -19.21 -14.76
C ASN A 18 7.14 -18.91 -14.71
N THR A 19 7.59 -18.20 -13.67
CA THR A 19 8.87 -18.34 -12.95
C THR A 19 9.18 -17.01 -12.23
N ILE A 20 8.71 -16.84 -10.99
CA ILE A 20 9.35 -15.92 -10.04
C ILE A 20 10.25 -16.78 -9.14
N ARG A 21 11.55 -16.80 -9.44
CA ARG A 21 12.55 -17.32 -8.50
C ARG A 21 12.87 -16.23 -7.49
N PHE A 22 12.30 -16.34 -6.30
CA PHE A 22 12.77 -15.57 -5.16
C PHE A 22 14.15 -16.07 -4.74
N LEU A 23 15.12 -15.16 -4.65
CA LEU A 23 16.43 -15.44 -4.07
C LEU A 23 16.24 -15.72 -2.58
N SER A 24 16.34 -16.99 -2.20
CA SER A 24 16.43 -17.40 -0.80
C SER A 24 17.80 -17.00 -0.25
N VAL A 25 17.83 -16.00 0.64
CA VAL A 25 19.03 -15.68 1.41
C VAL A 25 19.01 -16.53 2.66
N ASN A 26 19.94 -17.48 2.74
CA ASN A 26 20.09 -18.38 3.88
C ASN A 26 20.69 -17.60 5.08
N PRO A 27 20.10 -17.62 6.30
CA PRO A 27 20.53 -16.72 7.39
C PRO A 27 21.85 -17.10 8.08
N ASN A 28 22.47 -18.21 7.73
CA ASN A 28 23.56 -18.80 8.52
C ASN A 28 24.84 -18.92 7.70
N SER A 29 25.51 -17.79 7.43
CA SER A 29 26.95 -17.73 7.14
C SER A 29 27.36 -16.30 6.77
N VAL A 30 27.64 -15.45 7.76
CA VAL A 30 28.52 -14.31 7.54
C VAL A 30 29.47 -14.19 8.72
N THR A 31 30.67 -14.75 8.56
CA THR A 31 31.81 -14.55 9.44
C THR A 31 32.33 -13.13 9.22
N PHE A 32 32.33 -12.31 10.27
CA PHE A 32 32.87 -10.95 10.22
C PHE A 32 34.41 -11.00 10.23
N SER A 33 35.03 -10.76 9.08
CA SER A 33 36.44 -10.43 8.98
C SER A 33 36.62 -8.92 9.18
N SER A 34 37.36 -8.56 10.23
CA SER A 34 37.77 -7.18 10.52
C SER A 34 38.76 -6.68 9.46
N SER A 35 38.37 -5.65 8.70
CA SER A 35 39.32 -4.87 7.90
C SER A 35 38.98 -3.38 7.94
N SER A 36 39.97 -2.63 8.42
CA SER A 36 40.20 -1.18 8.49
C SER A 36 39.22 -0.20 7.84
N LEU A 37 38.78 0.76 8.68
CA LEU A 37 38.02 1.96 8.35
C LEU A 37 38.78 2.89 7.39
N THR A 38 38.30 3.03 6.16
CA THR A 38 38.56 4.21 5.32
C THR A 38 37.48 5.26 5.58
N ARG A 39 37.92 6.42 6.10
CA ARG A 39 37.08 7.59 6.43
C ARG A 39 36.49 8.20 5.15
N ILE A 40 35.21 7.91 4.87
CA ILE A 40 34.44 8.64 3.87
C ILE A 40 34.11 10.03 4.44
N ARG A 41 34.56 11.07 3.73
CA ARG A 41 34.32 12.47 4.06
C ARG A 41 32.86 12.78 3.73
N ALA A 42 32.01 12.92 4.74
CA ALA A 42 30.64 13.39 4.57
C ALA A 42 30.68 14.83 4.05
N SER A 43 30.14 15.08 2.87
CA SER A 43 29.84 16.42 2.38
C SER A 43 28.78 17.04 3.29
N SER A 44 29.16 18.15 3.92
CA SER A 44 28.37 18.89 4.90
C SER A 44 27.26 19.70 4.22
N SER A 45 26.15 19.04 3.89
CA SER A 45 24.86 19.69 3.73
C SER A 45 23.80 18.80 4.37
N SER A 46 23.80 18.76 5.69
CA SER A 46 22.63 18.30 6.43
C SER A 46 21.49 19.25 6.10
N PRO A 47 20.40 18.79 5.45
CA PRO A 47 19.23 19.64 5.26
C PRO A 47 18.76 20.10 6.63
N THR A 48 18.41 21.38 6.75
CA THR A 48 17.81 21.90 7.98
C THR A 48 16.50 21.13 8.23
N VAL A 49 16.10 20.98 9.49
CA VAL A 49 14.84 20.29 9.86
C VAL A 49 13.62 20.93 9.17
N GLU A 50 13.72 22.20 8.78
CA GLU A 50 12.72 22.94 8.00
C GLU A 50 12.68 22.54 6.50
N GLU A 51 13.79 22.09 5.91
CA GLU A 51 13.84 21.54 4.54
C GLU A 51 13.24 20.13 4.45
N ALA A 52 13.12 19.43 5.59
CA ALA A 52 12.56 18.08 5.67
C ALA A 52 11.02 18.06 5.81
N ALA A 53 10.39 19.22 6.06
CA ALA A 53 8.94 19.33 6.12
C ALA A 53 8.34 19.30 4.70
N MET A 54 7.16 18.70 4.57
CA MET A 54 6.43 18.69 3.30
C MET A 54 6.15 20.14 2.86
N ASN A 55 6.60 20.49 1.65
CA ASN A 55 6.35 21.81 1.05
C ASN A 55 5.53 21.66 -0.24
N ILE A 56 5.11 22.77 -0.84
CA ILE A 56 4.23 22.79 -2.02
C ILE A 56 4.85 22.02 -3.19
N ASP A 57 6.15 22.18 -3.43
CA ASP A 57 6.87 21.50 -4.52
C ASP A 57 6.94 19.98 -4.30
N ASN A 58 7.22 19.55 -3.07
CA ASN A 58 7.23 18.14 -2.69
C ASN A 58 5.84 17.53 -2.75
N LEU A 59 4.80 18.25 -2.32
CA LEU A 59 3.42 17.81 -2.49
C LEU A 59 3.07 17.68 -3.98
N ARG A 60 3.45 18.64 -4.83
CA ARG A 60 3.22 18.56 -6.29
C ARG A 60 3.87 17.33 -6.89
N ARG A 61 5.13 17.07 -6.52
CA ARG A 61 5.88 15.88 -6.97
C ARG A 61 5.25 14.58 -6.47
N PHE A 62 4.82 14.53 -5.22
CA PHE A 62 4.12 13.38 -4.65
C PHE A 62 2.81 13.09 -5.39
N ILE A 63 2.03 14.13 -5.69
CA ILE A 63 0.77 14.03 -6.43
C ILE A 63 1.03 13.54 -7.85
N ASN A 64 1.97 14.16 -8.56
CA ASN A 64 2.35 13.75 -9.91
C ASN A 64 2.84 12.30 -9.98
N LEU A 65 3.60 11.85 -8.98
CA LEU A 65 4.05 10.46 -8.89
C LEU A 65 2.89 9.46 -8.72
N ASN A 66 1.79 9.88 -8.09
CA ASN A 66 0.63 9.03 -7.81
C ASN A 66 -0.48 9.09 -8.86
N SER A 67 -0.57 10.18 -9.62
CA SER A 67 -1.61 10.40 -10.63
C SER A 67 -1.62 9.33 -11.72
N GLY A 68 -2.81 9.04 -12.25
CA GLY A 68 -3.02 8.07 -13.32
C GLY A 68 -3.94 6.92 -12.93
N LYS A 69 -4.01 5.93 -13.82
CA LYS A 69 -4.83 4.71 -13.65
C LYS A 69 -3.90 3.53 -13.41
N TRP A 70 -4.06 2.89 -12.26
CA TRP A 70 -3.23 1.78 -11.82
C TRP A 70 -4.05 0.50 -11.79
N ASN A 71 -3.76 -0.45 -12.67
CA ASN A 71 -4.31 -1.79 -12.59
C ASN A 71 -3.43 -2.63 -11.66
N GLY A 72 -4.04 -3.25 -10.65
CA GLY A 72 -3.36 -3.83 -9.50
C GLY A 72 -3.92 -5.18 -9.08
N SER A 73 -3.19 -5.79 -8.17
CA SER A 73 -3.58 -6.96 -7.40
C SER A 73 -3.24 -6.68 -5.94
N PHE A 74 -4.23 -6.84 -5.08
CA PHE A 74 -4.09 -6.81 -3.64
C PHE A 74 -3.75 -8.21 -3.15
N TYR A 75 -2.71 -8.32 -2.33
CA TYR A 75 -2.30 -9.56 -1.68
C TYR A 75 -2.41 -9.40 -0.17
N GLN A 76 -3.00 -10.37 0.52
CA GLN A 76 -2.98 -10.46 1.97
C GLN A 76 -2.07 -11.61 2.39
N PHE A 77 -1.11 -11.33 3.27
CA PHE A 77 -0.25 -12.37 3.86
C PHE A 77 -0.45 -12.46 5.36
N ASP A 78 -0.27 -13.66 5.92
CA ASP A 78 -0.07 -13.82 7.36
C ASP A 78 1.36 -13.47 7.78
N SER A 79 1.65 -13.53 9.08
CA SER A 79 2.97 -13.23 9.63
C SER A 79 4.06 -14.23 9.27
N CYS A 80 3.68 -15.40 8.73
CA CYS A 80 4.60 -16.43 8.26
C CYS A 80 4.88 -16.31 6.75
N GLY A 81 4.26 -15.35 6.08
CA GLY A 81 4.38 -15.15 4.63
C GLY A 81 3.46 -16.02 3.80
N ASN A 82 2.47 -16.70 4.40
CA ASN A 82 1.47 -17.45 3.63
C ASN A 82 0.45 -16.49 3.02
N MET A 83 0.16 -16.66 1.73
CA MET A 83 -0.86 -15.88 1.04
C MET A 83 -2.26 -16.35 1.46
N LEU A 84 -3.08 -15.43 1.97
CA LEU A 84 -4.46 -15.68 2.39
C LEU A 84 -5.47 -15.30 1.30
N GLN A 85 -5.26 -14.15 0.65
CA GLN A 85 -6.16 -13.61 -0.37
C GLN A 85 -5.37 -12.93 -1.48
N GLN A 86 -5.87 -13.04 -2.71
CA GLN A 86 -5.42 -12.29 -3.88
C GLN A 86 -6.64 -11.72 -4.60
N LEU A 87 -6.72 -10.39 -4.73
CA LEU A 87 -7.88 -9.69 -5.27
C LEU A 87 -7.46 -8.74 -6.38
N SER A 88 -8.21 -8.69 -7.48
CA SER A 88 -7.97 -7.73 -8.55
C SER A 88 -8.48 -6.35 -8.19
N THR A 89 -7.67 -5.32 -8.42
CA THR A 89 -7.98 -3.94 -8.06
C THR A 89 -7.64 -2.97 -9.18
N LYS A 90 -8.31 -1.82 -9.22
CA LYS A 90 -7.90 -0.67 -10.03
C LYS A 90 -7.88 0.57 -9.15
N LEU A 91 -6.97 1.49 -9.39
CA LEU A 91 -6.89 2.75 -8.64
C LEU A 91 -6.81 3.90 -9.64
N SER A 92 -7.79 4.80 -9.59
CA SER A 92 -7.75 6.06 -10.33
C SER A 92 -7.30 7.15 -9.36
N ALA A 93 -6.27 7.90 -9.73
CA ALA A 93 -5.74 8.99 -8.92
C ALA A 93 -5.60 10.26 -9.78
N SER A 94 -6.09 11.38 -9.25
CA SER A 94 -6.08 12.67 -9.93
C SER A 94 -5.84 13.80 -8.93
N SER A 95 -5.33 14.92 -9.42
CA SER A 95 -5.19 16.15 -8.65
C SER A 95 -6.43 17.04 -8.73
N TYR A 96 -6.71 17.79 -7.67
CA TYR A 96 -7.68 18.89 -7.66
C TYR A 96 -7.10 20.10 -6.95
N GLY A 97 -7.50 21.30 -7.35
CA GLY A 97 -6.96 22.56 -6.82
C GLY A 97 -5.54 22.88 -7.30
N GLU A 98 -5.03 24.02 -6.85
CA GLU A 98 -3.72 24.55 -7.24
C GLU A 98 -2.92 24.97 -5.99
N ASP A 99 -1.59 24.91 -6.11
CA ASP A 99 -0.61 25.33 -5.10
C ASP A 99 -0.91 24.81 -3.67
N GLU A 100 -1.23 25.69 -2.72
CA GLU A 100 -1.50 25.33 -1.33
C GLU A 100 -2.80 24.53 -1.14
N LEU A 101 -3.73 24.66 -2.09
CA LEU A 101 -5.02 23.95 -2.09
C LEU A 101 -4.98 22.67 -2.93
N MET A 102 -3.82 22.32 -3.47
CA MET A 102 -3.64 21.12 -4.24
C MET A 102 -3.87 19.87 -3.38
N SER A 103 -4.66 18.96 -3.92
CA SER A 103 -5.09 17.73 -3.27
C SER A 103 -5.00 16.56 -4.25
N LEU A 104 -4.74 15.38 -3.71
CA LEU A 104 -4.82 14.09 -4.38
C LEU A 104 -6.14 13.43 -4.02
N ILE A 105 -6.94 13.17 -5.04
CA ILE A 105 -8.18 12.42 -4.95
C ILE A 105 -7.95 11.05 -5.57
N GLN A 106 -8.35 9.99 -4.86
CA GLN A 106 -8.15 8.63 -5.32
C GLN A 106 -9.41 7.79 -5.12
N THR A 107 -9.79 7.05 -6.16
CA THR A 107 -10.87 6.07 -6.10
C THR A 107 -10.29 4.69 -6.36
N LEU A 108 -10.50 3.81 -5.39
CA LEU A 108 -10.13 2.41 -5.44
C LEU A 108 -11.32 1.58 -5.92
N TYR A 109 -11.12 0.79 -6.96
CA TYR A 109 -12.07 -0.16 -7.50
C TYR A 109 -11.65 -1.57 -7.10
N ILE A 110 -12.58 -2.34 -6.54
CA ILE A 110 -12.36 -3.70 -6.03
C ILE A 110 -13.21 -4.65 -6.85
N LYS A 111 -12.58 -5.62 -7.54
CA LYS A 111 -13.33 -6.63 -8.31
C LYS A 111 -14.11 -7.50 -7.33
N GLN A 112 -15.42 -7.60 -7.52
CA GLN A 112 -16.28 -8.44 -6.71
C GLN A 112 -16.23 -9.91 -7.18
N PRO A 113 -16.52 -10.88 -6.30
CA PRO A 113 -16.63 -12.28 -6.70
C PRO A 113 -17.79 -12.46 -7.69
N SER A 114 -17.62 -13.36 -8.66
CA SER A 114 -18.67 -13.64 -9.65
C SER A 114 -19.91 -14.23 -8.97
N SER A 115 -21.06 -13.57 -9.14
CA SER A 115 -22.36 -14.08 -8.71
C SER A 115 -22.67 -15.40 -9.41
N SER A 116 -23.20 -16.39 -8.68
CA SER A 116 -23.49 -17.74 -9.20
C SER A 116 -24.56 -17.80 -10.29
N THR A 117 -25.10 -16.66 -10.72
CA THR A 117 -26.19 -16.51 -11.71
C THR A 117 -25.71 -16.04 -13.08
N SER A 118 -24.42 -15.74 -13.28
CA SER A 118 -23.90 -15.29 -14.59
C SER A 118 -23.75 -16.47 -15.57
N ILE A 119 -24.68 -16.59 -16.53
CA ILE A 119 -24.74 -17.67 -17.53
C ILE A 119 -23.85 -17.41 -18.77
N SER A 120 -23.19 -16.26 -18.88
CA SER A 120 -22.22 -15.96 -19.94
C SER A 120 -20.85 -15.68 -19.35
N GLY A 121 -19.89 -16.55 -19.62
CA GLY A 121 -18.49 -16.46 -19.15
C GLY A 121 -17.67 -15.37 -19.86
N ASP A 122 -18.24 -14.17 -20.04
CA ASP A 122 -17.50 -13.01 -20.55
C ASP A 122 -17.03 -12.14 -19.38
N ASP A 123 -15.71 -11.98 -19.23
CA ASP A 123 -15.05 -11.23 -18.13
C ASP A 123 -15.29 -9.71 -18.23
N ASN A 124 -16.02 -9.26 -19.27
CA ASN A 124 -16.37 -7.87 -19.53
C ASN A 124 -17.45 -7.32 -18.57
N ASP A 125 -18.29 -8.18 -17.99
CA ASP A 125 -19.37 -7.80 -17.08
C ASP A 125 -18.96 -7.84 -15.60
N ALA A 126 -17.65 -7.82 -15.31
CA ALA A 126 -17.17 -7.86 -13.94
C ALA A 126 -17.67 -6.65 -13.13
N GLU A 127 -18.34 -6.93 -12.00
CA GLU A 127 -18.78 -5.91 -11.05
C GLU A 127 -17.60 -5.40 -10.20
N TRP A 128 -17.55 -4.07 -10.03
CA TRP A 128 -16.50 -3.38 -9.29
C TRP A 128 -17.11 -2.51 -8.20
N ALA A 129 -16.77 -2.78 -6.94
CA ALA A 129 -17.12 -1.90 -5.83
C ALA A 129 -16.18 -0.69 -5.80
N GLU A 130 -16.73 0.50 -5.58
CA GLU A 130 -15.97 1.74 -5.45
C GLU A 130 -15.70 2.10 -3.99
N TYR A 131 -14.45 2.43 -3.67
CA TYR A 131 -14.03 2.99 -2.39
C TYR A 131 -13.30 4.30 -2.60
N LYS A 132 -13.86 5.39 -2.08
CA LYS A 132 -13.25 6.72 -2.11
C LYS A 132 -12.22 6.81 -0.98
N ILE A 133 -10.94 6.85 -1.34
CA ILE A 133 -9.85 7.03 -0.37
C ILE A 133 -9.92 8.47 0.14
N LYS A 134 -9.63 8.65 1.44
CA LYS A 134 -9.55 9.99 2.04
C LYS A 134 -8.59 10.87 1.24
N GLU A 135 -9.04 12.08 0.94
CA GLU A 135 -8.27 13.09 0.23
C GLU A 135 -6.92 13.33 0.91
N THR A 136 -5.87 13.46 0.10
CA THR A 136 -4.52 13.78 0.57
C THR A 136 -4.11 15.18 0.09
N ASN A 137 -3.99 16.12 1.01
CA ASN A 137 -3.57 17.51 0.79
C ASN A 137 -2.51 17.93 1.83
N MET A 138 -2.01 19.16 1.72
CA MET A 138 -0.95 19.71 2.58
C MET A 138 -1.21 19.51 4.09
N PHE A 139 -2.46 19.66 4.52
CA PHE A 139 -2.82 19.49 5.92
C PHE A 139 -2.74 18.01 6.34
N THR A 140 -3.30 17.11 5.53
CA THR A 140 -3.35 15.68 5.88
C THR A 140 -1.96 15.01 5.85
N VAL A 141 -1.10 15.38 4.91
CA VAL A 141 0.25 14.80 4.78
C VAL A 141 1.13 15.15 5.98
N ASP A 142 0.98 16.35 6.53
CA ASP A 142 1.70 16.81 7.72
C ASP A 142 1.06 16.28 9.02
N LYS A 143 -0.24 16.53 9.23
CA LYS A 143 -0.89 16.29 10.52
C LYS A 143 -1.33 14.86 10.75
N TYR A 144 -1.71 14.12 9.71
CA TYR A 144 -2.31 12.80 9.86
C TYR A 144 -1.43 11.68 9.34
N GLN A 145 -0.85 11.85 8.16
CA GLN A 145 -0.12 10.78 7.49
C GLN A 145 1.37 10.78 7.83
N GLN A 146 1.92 11.87 8.37
CA GLN A 146 3.33 11.98 8.75
C GLN A 146 4.25 11.47 7.62
N ILE A 147 4.09 12.05 6.44
CA ILE A 147 4.69 11.54 5.21
C ILE A 147 6.22 11.52 5.28
N GLY A 148 6.82 10.41 4.85
CA GLY A 148 8.21 10.37 4.43
C GLY A 148 8.27 10.30 2.91
N PHE A 149 8.66 11.36 2.22
CA PHE A 149 8.71 11.40 0.75
C PHE A 149 10.13 11.55 0.23
N PHE A 150 10.50 10.70 -0.72
CA PHE A 150 11.81 10.62 -1.35
C PHE A 150 11.66 10.86 -2.86
N PRO A 151 11.68 12.12 -3.32
CA PRO A 151 11.35 12.45 -4.71
C PRO A 151 12.32 11.83 -5.71
N SER A 152 13.62 11.81 -5.41
CA SER A 152 14.68 11.31 -6.29
C SER A 152 14.62 9.79 -6.43
N GLU A 153 14.34 9.10 -5.33
CA GLU A 153 14.27 7.65 -5.23
C GLU A 153 12.89 7.10 -5.64
N LYS A 154 11.92 7.98 -5.90
CA LYS A 154 10.52 7.63 -6.19
C LYS A 154 9.95 6.69 -5.13
N ALA A 155 10.07 7.07 -3.87
CA ALA A 155 9.57 6.28 -2.74
C ALA A 155 8.81 7.15 -1.75
N PHE A 156 7.87 6.54 -1.02
CA PHE A 156 7.19 7.23 0.08
C PHE A 156 6.74 6.27 1.19
N ALA A 157 6.52 6.83 2.38
CA ALA A 157 5.87 6.16 3.49
C ALA A 157 4.73 7.02 4.06
N LEU A 158 3.61 6.40 4.40
CA LEU A 158 2.41 7.06 4.94
C LEU A 158 1.87 6.31 6.16
N ARG A 159 1.38 7.06 7.15
CA ARG A 159 0.59 6.53 8.25
C ARG A 159 -0.89 6.61 7.93
N TYR A 160 -1.61 5.54 8.24
CA TYR A 160 -3.07 5.51 8.21
C TYR A 160 -3.61 5.49 9.63
N GLN A 161 -4.73 6.20 9.85
CA GLN A 161 -5.40 6.22 11.15
C GLN A 161 -6.10 4.90 11.47
N THR A 162 -6.62 4.22 10.43
CA THR A 162 -7.34 2.95 10.53
C THR A 162 -6.98 2.06 9.34
N ALA A 163 -7.27 0.76 9.46
CA ALA A 163 -7.15 -0.19 8.36
C ALA A 163 -8.44 -0.32 7.54
N GLY A 164 -9.39 0.62 7.68
CA GLY A 164 -10.74 0.50 7.14
C GLY A 164 -10.79 0.33 5.61
N MET A 165 -9.91 1.01 4.88
CA MET A 165 -9.75 0.79 3.44
C MET A 165 -9.40 -0.68 3.12
N LEU A 166 -8.46 -1.26 3.87
CA LEU A 166 -8.00 -2.65 3.66
C LEU A 166 -9.09 -3.65 4.08
N GLU A 167 -9.86 -3.34 5.13
CA GLU A 167 -11.05 -4.10 5.51
C GLU A 167 -12.10 -4.11 4.38
N THR A 168 -12.41 -2.95 3.79
CA THR A 168 -13.35 -2.86 2.67
C THR A 168 -12.88 -3.65 1.46
N VAL A 169 -11.58 -3.62 1.12
CA VAL A 169 -11.01 -4.43 0.04
C VAL A 169 -11.28 -5.91 0.26
N LEU A 170 -11.04 -6.40 1.49
CA LEU A 170 -11.26 -7.81 1.83
C LEU A 170 -12.74 -8.17 1.80
N ARG A 171 -13.61 -7.35 2.40
CA ARG A 171 -15.06 -7.61 2.42
C ARG A 171 -15.64 -7.62 1.01
N GLN A 172 -15.44 -6.57 0.24
CA GLN A 172 -16.00 -6.45 -1.10
C GLN A 172 -15.39 -7.45 -2.08
N GLY A 173 -14.08 -7.71 -1.99
CA GLY A 173 -13.42 -8.63 -2.92
C GLY A 173 -13.63 -10.12 -2.62
N VAL A 174 -13.91 -10.49 -1.36
CA VAL A 174 -14.12 -11.90 -0.96
C VAL A 174 -15.59 -12.24 -0.75
N LEU A 175 -16.35 -11.33 -0.13
CA LEU A 175 -17.75 -11.59 0.25
C LEU A 175 -18.75 -11.00 -0.75
N GLY A 176 -18.38 -9.96 -1.50
CA GLY A 176 -19.25 -9.28 -2.45
C GLY A 176 -20.15 -8.21 -1.82
N GLU A 177 -21.14 -7.73 -2.57
CA GLU A 177 -22.05 -6.65 -2.15
C GLU A 177 -23.05 -7.08 -1.07
N ASP A 178 -23.36 -8.37 -0.96
CA ASP A 178 -24.33 -8.91 0.00
C ASP A 178 -23.82 -8.88 1.46
N ASP A 179 -22.53 -8.57 1.69
CA ASP A 179 -21.97 -8.44 3.03
C ASP A 179 -22.55 -7.21 3.75
N THR A 180 -23.32 -7.44 4.81
CA THR A 180 -23.91 -6.37 5.62
C THR A 180 -22.89 -5.65 6.50
N GLY A 181 -21.69 -6.21 6.67
CA GLY A 181 -20.62 -5.61 7.48
C GLY A 181 -20.82 -5.71 9.00
N GLU A 182 -21.98 -6.21 9.46
CA GLU A 182 -22.33 -6.26 10.89
C GLU A 182 -21.58 -7.38 11.63
N GLU A 183 -21.42 -8.53 10.98
CA GLU A 183 -20.73 -9.70 11.54
C GLU A 183 -19.27 -9.81 11.06
N SER A 184 -18.45 -10.46 11.88
CA SER A 184 -17.10 -10.86 11.48
C SER A 184 -17.18 -12.23 10.81
N PRO A 185 -16.85 -12.35 9.51
CA PRO A 185 -16.90 -13.62 8.78
C PRO A 185 -15.93 -14.65 9.38
N ARG A 186 -16.36 -15.90 9.51
CA ARG A 186 -15.55 -16.96 10.17
C ARG A 186 -14.27 -17.35 9.41
N ASN A 187 -14.29 -17.23 8.07
CA ASN A 187 -13.22 -17.72 7.19
C ASN A 187 -12.45 -16.60 6.46
N LEU A 188 -12.56 -15.35 6.95
CA LEU A 188 -11.84 -14.21 6.37
C LEU A 188 -11.15 -13.44 7.48
N LYS A 189 -9.82 -13.34 7.38
CA LYS A 189 -9.03 -12.57 8.33
C LYS A 189 -9.17 -11.08 8.03
N LEU A 190 -9.91 -10.35 8.86
CA LEU A 190 -10.02 -8.89 8.79
C LEU A 190 -9.03 -8.23 9.75
N PRO A 191 -8.48 -7.04 9.40
CA PRO A 191 -7.69 -6.27 10.36
C PRO A 191 -8.56 -5.81 11.53
N SER A 192 -7.98 -5.63 12.72
CA SER A 192 -8.73 -5.06 13.84
C SER A 192 -9.32 -3.69 13.52
N ARG A 193 -10.50 -3.40 14.09
CA ARG A 193 -11.16 -2.09 14.03
C ARG A 193 -10.32 -0.96 14.62
N ARG A 194 -9.40 -1.28 15.55
CA ARG A 194 -8.52 -0.33 16.24
C ARG A 194 -7.08 -0.85 16.25
N PRO A 195 -6.38 -0.85 15.11
CA PRO A 195 -4.99 -1.25 15.05
C PRO A 195 -4.12 -0.23 15.80
N SER A 196 -3.00 -0.67 16.37
CA SER A 196 -2.03 0.24 16.99
C SER A 196 -1.28 1.08 15.95
N VAL A 197 -0.97 0.46 14.81
CA VAL A 197 -0.26 1.10 13.70
C VAL A 197 -0.78 0.55 12.38
N VAL A 198 -0.97 1.44 11.42
CA VAL A 198 -1.13 1.10 10.00
C VAL A 198 -0.14 1.98 9.23
N CYS A 199 0.87 1.35 8.64
CA CYS A 199 1.93 2.04 7.93
C CYS A 199 2.04 1.50 6.51
N GLU A 200 2.03 2.39 5.54
CA GLU A 200 2.27 2.10 4.14
C GLU A 200 3.70 2.49 3.75
N ASN A 201 4.36 1.64 2.97
CA ASN A 201 5.60 1.95 2.28
C ASN A 201 5.42 1.67 0.79
N CYS A 202 5.77 2.62 -0.06
CA CYS A 202 5.66 2.50 -1.51
C CYS A 202 7.03 2.64 -2.16
N LEU A 203 7.35 1.69 -3.03
CA LEU A 203 8.53 1.71 -3.89
C LEU A 203 8.09 1.64 -5.34
N TYR A 204 8.69 2.48 -6.19
CA TYR A 204 8.52 2.42 -7.64
C TYR A 204 9.65 1.61 -8.26
N SER A 205 9.35 0.90 -9.34
CA SER A 205 10.39 0.27 -10.16
C SER A 205 11.18 1.34 -10.92
N LEU A 206 12.48 1.13 -11.06
CA LEU A 206 13.35 1.97 -11.88
C LEU A 206 13.23 1.63 -13.37
N GLU A 207 12.79 0.41 -13.70
CA GLU A 207 12.76 -0.12 -15.06
C GLU A 207 11.39 -0.03 -15.73
N ARG A 208 10.32 -0.06 -14.93
CA ARG A 208 8.95 -0.13 -15.42
C ARG A 208 8.07 0.86 -14.68
N ASP A 209 7.01 1.33 -15.33
CA ASP A 209 6.00 2.17 -14.69
C ASP A 209 5.08 1.33 -13.80
N MET A 210 5.64 0.91 -12.66
CA MET A 210 4.98 0.08 -11.67
C MET A 210 5.46 0.43 -10.28
N ARG A 211 4.64 0.06 -9.29
CA ARG A 211 4.92 0.29 -7.88
C ARG A 211 4.43 -0.87 -7.03
N ALA A 212 5.10 -1.06 -5.91
CA ALA A 212 4.65 -1.92 -4.83
C ALA A 212 4.29 -1.06 -3.62
N ARG A 213 3.04 -1.18 -3.13
CA ARG A 213 2.57 -0.51 -1.90
C ARG A 213 2.37 -1.56 -0.82
N ALA A 214 3.20 -1.55 0.21
CA ALA A 214 3.21 -2.53 1.30
C ALA A 214 2.66 -1.91 2.59
N PHE A 215 1.63 -2.53 3.17
CA PHE A 215 1.02 -2.11 4.43
C PHE A 215 1.45 -3.03 5.56
N HIS A 216 1.94 -2.45 6.64
CA HIS A 216 2.15 -3.12 7.92
C HIS A 216 1.00 -2.75 8.86
N ILE A 217 0.28 -3.77 9.32
CA ILE A 217 -0.79 -3.62 10.32
C ILE A 217 -0.32 -4.28 11.61
N LEU A 218 -0.27 -3.50 12.69
CA LEU A 218 -0.01 -4.01 14.03
C LEU A 218 -1.31 -4.01 14.82
N GLU A 219 -1.71 -5.20 15.23
CA GLU A 219 -2.86 -5.43 16.09
C GLU A 219 -2.71 -4.67 17.44
N PRO A 220 -3.82 -4.23 18.06
CA PRO A 220 -3.76 -3.70 19.41
C PRO A 220 -3.13 -4.75 20.33
N LYS A 221 -2.17 -4.31 21.17
CA LYS A 221 -1.73 -5.17 22.28
C LYS A 221 -2.96 -5.46 23.13
N ALA A 222 -3.30 -6.74 23.30
CA ALA A 222 -4.23 -7.13 24.35
C ALA A 222 -3.63 -6.67 25.69
N LEU A 223 -4.45 -5.98 26.49
CA LEU A 223 -4.26 -5.98 27.94
C LEU A 223 -4.51 -7.40 28.46
#